data_AF-A0A3C0EWQ0-F1
#
_entry.id   AF-A0A3C0EWQ0-F1
#
_cell.length_a   1.000
_cell.length_b   1.000
_cell.length_c   1.000
_cell.angle_alpha   90.00
_cell.angle_beta   90.00
_cell.angle_gamma   90.00
#
_symmetry.space_group_name_H-M   'P 1'
#
loop_
_entity.id
_entity.type
_entity.pdbx_description
1 polymer ?
#
loop_
_entity_poly.entity_id
_entity_poly.type
_entity_poly.pdbx_seq_one_letter_code
_entity_poly.pdbx_strand_id
1 'polypeptide(L)'
;MTHRREFLKFLAASPLLTEFSVFAQEVEETIGERLTDPSEVINVFEMEAIAREKIPPAHFGYLATGVDGDITLRANRAGFTRFQIKPRRLVDVSQTDTSVNILGTEAGSPIFLCPVGSHGAYHSEAELGTARAAGAKGHHMILSTQASTPIEQVVEARGAPIWFQLYPTDRWEYTVAMLQR
;
A
#
# COMPACT_ATOMS: atom_id res chain seq x y z
N MET A 1 -41.95 -6.78 0.44
CA MET A 1 -40.50 -6.72 0.72
C MET A 1 -39.93 -8.01 1.32
N THR A 2 -40.73 -8.79 2.05
CA THR A 2 -40.31 -10.04 2.73
C THR A 2 -39.83 -11.15 1.77
N HIS A 3 -40.52 -11.35 0.65
CA HIS A 3 -40.20 -12.43 -0.31
C HIS A 3 -38.89 -12.21 -1.08
N ARG A 4 -38.48 -10.96 -1.31
CA ARG A 4 -37.18 -10.65 -1.93
C ARG A 4 -36.03 -11.04 -1.01
N ARG A 5 -36.19 -10.82 0.31
CA ARG A 5 -35.16 -11.16 1.30
C ARG A 5 -34.99 -12.67 1.47
N GLU A 6 -36.09 -13.42 1.43
CA GLU A 6 -36.04 -14.88 1.52
C GLU A 6 -35.47 -15.51 0.24
N PHE A 7 -35.81 -14.97 -0.93
CA PHE A 7 -35.25 -15.43 -2.20
C PHE A 7 -33.73 -15.23 -2.31
N LEU A 8 -33.21 -14.08 -1.86
CA LEU A 8 -31.77 -13.81 -1.84
C LEU A 8 -31.02 -14.71 -0.84
N LYS A 9 -31.62 -15.01 0.32
CA LYS A 9 -31.05 -15.97 1.28
C LYS A 9 -31.01 -17.39 0.73
N PHE A 10 -32.04 -17.80 0.00
CA PHE A 10 -32.09 -19.11 -0.66
C PHE A 10 -31.04 -19.24 -1.77
N LEU A 11 -30.83 -18.20 -2.57
CA LEU A 11 -29.78 -18.16 -3.60
C LEU A 11 -28.37 -18.25 -2.99
N ALA A 12 -28.06 -17.46 -1.95
CA ALA A 12 -26.75 -17.48 -1.31
C ALA A 12 -26.40 -18.82 -0.62
N ALA A 13 -27.40 -19.63 -0.26
CA ALA A 13 -27.23 -20.96 0.31
C ALA A 13 -27.13 -22.08 -0.74
N SER A 14 -27.17 -21.75 -2.03
CA SER A 14 -27.13 -22.74 -3.11
C SER A 14 -25.70 -23.23 -3.37
N PRO A 15 -25.46 -24.56 -3.36
CA PRO A 15 -24.16 -25.15 -3.69
C PRO A 15 -23.69 -24.86 -5.13
N LEU A 16 -24.60 -24.44 -6.03
CA LEU A 16 -24.29 -24.06 -7.41
C LEU A 16 -23.62 -22.68 -7.52
N LEU A 17 -23.67 -21.84 -6.47
CA LEU A 17 -23.02 -20.53 -6.44
C LEU A 17 -21.69 -20.52 -5.68
N THR A 18 -21.41 -21.54 -4.87
CA THR A 18 -20.11 -21.73 -4.21
C THR A 18 -18.94 -21.97 -5.17
N GLU A 19 -19.20 -22.37 -6.42
CA GLU A 19 -18.15 -22.53 -7.44
C GLU A 19 -17.86 -21.24 -8.23
N PHE A 20 -18.65 -20.18 -8.07
CA PHE A 20 -18.37 -18.89 -8.69
C PHE A 20 -17.51 -18.03 -7.76
N SER A 21 -16.25 -17.82 -8.14
CA SER A 21 -15.35 -16.82 -7.54
C SER A 21 -15.93 -15.41 -7.45
N VAL A 22 -17.04 -15.16 -8.18
CA VAL A 22 -17.84 -13.94 -8.11
C VAL A 22 -18.42 -13.71 -6.72
N PHE A 23 -18.80 -14.77 -5.99
CA PHE A 23 -19.28 -14.65 -4.61
C PHE A 23 -18.15 -14.32 -3.63
N ALA A 24 -16.90 -14.69 -3.89
CA ALA A 24 -15.79 -14.23 -3.04
C ALA A 24 -15.58 -12.72 -3.18
N GLN A 25 -15.76 -12.19 -4.40
CA GLN A 25 -15.68 -10.76 -4.69
C GLN A 25 -16.89 -9.97 -4.13
N GLU A 26 -18.10 -10.52 -4.24
CA GLU A 26 -19.31 -9.95 -3.64
C GLU A 26 -19.31 -10.09 -2.11
N VAL A 27 -18.72 -11.13 -1.54
CA VAL A 27 -18.56 -11.29 -0.09
C VAL A 27 -17.49 -10.32 0.42
N GLU A 28 -16.40 -10.06 -0.31
CA GLU A 28 -15.45 -8.98 0.02
C GLU A 28 -16.13 -7.59 -0.07
N GLU A 29 -17.04 -7.37 -1.02
CA GLU A 29 -17.90 -6.18 -1.09
C GLU A 29 -18.99 -6.14 0.01
N THR A 30 -19.50 -7.29 0.49
CA THR A 30 -20.61 -7.39 1.45
C THR A 30 -20.15 -7.44 2.91
N ILE A 31 -18.94 -7.95 3.20
CA ILE A 31 -18.30 -7.84 4.54
C ILE A 31 -17.79 -6.40 4.77
N GLY A 32 -17.72 -5.59 3.72
CA GLY A 32 -17.62 -4.14 3.79
C GLY A 32 -18.84 -3.45 4.39
N GLU A 33 -19.36 -3.92 5.55
CA GLU A 33 -19.98 -3.01 6.52
C GLU A 33 -18.90 -2.02 6.97
N ARG A 34 -18.76 -0.98 6.15
CA ARG A 34 -17.88 0.20 6.21
C ARG A 34 -16.92 0.23 7.39
N LEU A 35 -15.77 -0.43 7.23
CA LEU A 35 -14.55 -0.02 7.92
C LEU A 35 -14.37 1.47 7.64
N THR A 36 -14.59 2.32 8.65
CA THR A 36 -14.41 3.78 8.54
C THR A 36 -13.20 4.25 9.34
N ASP A 37 -12.81 3.46 10.35
CA ASP A 37 -11.65 3.67 11.19
C ASP A 37 -10.47 2.79 10.73
N PRO A 38 -9.33 3.39 10.35
CA PRO A 38 -8.09 2.66 10.08
C PRO A 38 -7.61 1.75 11.23
N SER A 39 -8.05 1.98 12.48
CA SER A 39 -7.67 1.17 13.63
C SER A 39 -8.32 -0.24 13.63
N GLU A 40 -9.41 -0.41 12.89
CA GLU A 40 -10.14 -1.68 12.77
C GLU A 40 -9.63 -2.55 11.60
N VAL A 41 -8.71 -2.02 10.80
CA VAL A 41 -8.13 -2.73 9.65
C VAL A 41 -7.28 -3.91 10.11
N ILE A 42 -7.58 -5.10 9.57
CA ILE A 42 -6.87 -6.34 9.87
C ILE A 42 -5.73 -6.57 8.89
N ASN A 43 -5.90 -6.15 7.63
CA ASN A 43 -4.89 -6.31 6.59
C ASN A 43 -4.81 -5.09 5.64
N VAL A 44 -3.67 -4.92 4.98
CA VAL A 44 -3.41 -3.73 4.14
C VAL A 44 -4.36 -3.57 2.95
N PHE A 45 -5.04 -4.64 2.51
CA PHE A 45 -5.95 -4.57 1.36
C PHE A 45 -7.26 -3.88 1.70
N GLU A 46 -7.68 -3.94 2.96
CA GLU A 46 -8.89 -3.26 3.45
C GLU A 46 -8.75 -1.73 3.45
N MET A 47 -7.51 -1.21 3.47
CA MET A 47 -7.26 0.23 3.42
C MET A 47 -7.73 0.87 2.10
N GLU A 48 -7.80 0.10 1.01
CA GLU A 48 -8.24 0.62 -0.28
C GLU A 48 -9.71 1.08 -0.25
N ALA A 49 -10.58 0.33 0.43
CA ALA A 49 -11.99 0.70 0.58
C ALA A 49 -12.14 2.01 1.37
N ILE A 50 -11.39 2.17 2.46
CA ILE A 50 -11.35 3.40 3.25
C ILE A 50 -10.84 4.56 2.40
N ALA A 51 -9.77 4.34 1.63
CA ALA A 51 -9.16 5.34 0.77
C ALA A 51 -10.14 5.80 -0.33
N ARG A 52 -10.91 4.86 -0.91
CA ARG A 52 -11.93 5.16 -1.93
C ARG A 52 -13.04 6.08 -1.41
N GLU A 53 -13.42 5.96 -0.14
CA GLU A 53 -14.41 6.86 0.48
C GLU A 53 -13.84 8.24 0.81
N LYS A 54 -12.55 8.33 1.18
CA LYS A 54 -11.94 9.56 1.73
C LYS A 54 -11.19 10.42 0.71
N ILE A 55 -10.63 9.82 -0.34
CA ILE A 55 -9.83 10.52 -1.35
C ILE A 55 -10.74 11.02 -2.49
N PRO A 56 -10.55 12.25 -3.00
CA PRO A 56 -11.29 12.73 -4.16
C PRO A 56 -11.21 11.75 -5.34
N PRO A 57 -12.31 11.46 -6.06
CA PRO A 57 -12.36 10.39 -7.05
C PRO A 57 -11.25 10.42 -8.12
N ALA A 58 -10.87 11.61 -8.58
CA ALA A 58 -9.81 11.76 -9.57
C ALA A 58 -8.43 11.35 -9.01
N HIS A 59 -8.12 11.73 -7.77
CA HIS A 59 -6.86 11.36 -7.11
C HIS A 59 -6.85 9.89 -6.72
N PHE A 60 -7.98 9.34 -6.28
CA PHE A 60 -8.11 7.90 -6.01
C PHE A 60 -7.88 7.10 -7.30
N GLY A 61 -8.49 7.52 -8.41
CA GLY A 61 -8.29 6.91 -9.72
C GLY A 61 -6.81 6.85 -10.08
N TYR A 62 -6.11 7.98 -9.99
CA TYR A 62 -4.65 8.04 -10.26
C TYR A 62 -3.84 7.09 -9.37
N LEU A 63 -4.18 6.98 -8.08
CA LEU A 63 -3.46 6.14 -7.13
C LEU A 63 -3.72 4.63 -7.34
N ALA A 64 -4.97 4.26 -7.66
CA ALA A 64 -5.42 2.87 -7.69
C ALA A 64 -5.20 2.17 -9.04
N THR A 65 -5.12 2.91 -10.15
CA THR A 65 -4.97 2.34 -11.49
C THR A 65 -3.51 2.23 -11.92
N GLY A 66 -3.22 1.23 -12.76
CA GLY A 66 -1.99 1.10 -13.51
C GLY A 66 -2.14 1.64 -14.94
N VAL A 67 -1.43 1.00 -15.88
CA VAL A 67 -1.41 1.39 -17.30
C VAL A 67 -2.40 0.55 -18.10
N ASP A 68 -3.13 1.21 -19.01
CA ASP A 68 -4.13 0.64 -19.90
C ASP A 68 -5.17 -0.22 -19.15
N GLY A 69 -5.14 -1.54 -19.33
CA GLY A 69 -6.11 -2.47 -18.74
C GLY A 69 -5.71 -3.04 -17.38
N ASP A 70 -4.72 -2.46 -16.69
CA ASP A 70 -4.22 -2.89 -15.37
C ASP A 70 -3.74 -4.34 -15.32
N ILE A 71 -3.35 -4.89 -16.48
CA ILE A 71 -2.96 -6.29 -16.60
C ILE A 71 -1.73 -6.57 -15.74
N THR A 72 -0.70 -5.70 -15.82
CA THR A 72 0.52 -5.84 -15.04
C THR A 72 0.26 -5.65 -13.54
N LEU A 73 -0.62 -4.72 -13.16
CA LEU A 73 -1.01 -4.50 -11.77
C LEU A 73 -1.58 -5.79 -11.16
N ARG A 74 -2.56 -6.42 -11.84
CA ARG A 74 -3.13 -7.71 -11.42
C ARG A 74 -2.11 -8.84 -11.47
N ALA A 75 -1.26 -8.88 -12.49
CA ALA A 75 -0.23 -9.90 -12.65
C ALA A 75 0.82 -9.87 -11.53
N ASN A 76 1.15 -8.69 -10.99
CA ASN A 76 2.06 -8.55 -9.85
C ASN A 76 1.50 -9.26 -8.61
N ARG A 77 0.22 -9.04 -8.29
CA ARG A 77 -0.43 -9.70 -7.13
C ARG A 77 -0.60 -11.20 -7.37
N ALA A 78 -1.14 -11.59 -8.52
CA ALA A 78 -1.28 -13.00 -8.91
C ALA A 78 0.07 -13.72 -9.00
N GLY A 79 1.18 -12.98 -9.13
CA GLY A 79 2.50 -13.55 -9.18
C GLY A 79 2.91 -14.26 -7.89
N PHE A 80 2.47 -13.74 -6.75
CA PHE A 80 2.79 -14.31 -5.44
C PHE A 80 2.05 -15.61 -5.17
N THR A 81 0.86 -15.84 -5.76
CA THR A 81 0.09 -17.08 -5.55
C THR A 81 0.72 -18.31 -6.22
N ARG A 82 1.72 -18.10 -7.10
CA ARG A 82 2.50 -19.18 -7.72
C ARG A 82 3.50 -19.81 -6.76
N PHE A 83 3.78 -19.17 -5.64
CA PHE A 83 4.74 -19.64 -4.64
C PHE A 83 4.01 -20.11 -3.39
N GLN A 84 4.52 -21.19 -2.77
CA GLN A 84 4.05 -21.70 -1.50
C GLN A 84 5.19 -21.73 -0.49
N ILE A 85 4.87 -21.44 0.77
CA ILE A 85 5.82 -21.57 1.87
C ILE A 85 5.95 -23.06 2.19
N LYS A 86 7.18 -23.58 2.20
CA LYS A 86 7.48 -24.92 2.74
C LYS A 86 7.92 -24.79 4.20
N PRO A 87 7.02 -24.93 5.19
CA PRO A 87 7.37 -24.74 6.58
C PRO A 87 8.34 -25.82 7.05
N ARG A 88 9.34 -25.43 7.83
CA ARG A 88 10.23 -26.37 8.54
C ARG A 88 9.64 -26.60 9.94
N ARG A 89 9.57 -27.86 10.37
CA ARG A 89 9.01 -28.26 11.66
C ARG A 89 10.13 -28.49 12.68
N LEU A 90 9.79 -28.39 13.97
CA LEU A 90 10.72 -28.62 15.09
C LEU A 90 11.94 -27.67 15.07
N VAL A 91 11.76 -26.46 14.56
CA VAL A 91 12.75 -25.37 14.63
C VAL A 91 12.31 -24.44 15.74
N ASP A 92 13.21 -24.11 16.66
CA ASP A 92 12.96 -23.09 17.66
C ASP A 92 12.88 -21.72 16.99
N VAL A 93 11.73 -21.07 17.13
CA VAL A 93 11.42 -19.73 16.60
C VAL A 93 11.02 -18.78 17.73
N SER A 94 11.42 -19.09 18.98
CA SER A 94 11.19 -18.22 20.14
C SER A 94 11.88 -16.85 20.00
N GLN A 95 12.91 -16.78 19.15
CA GLN A 95 13.57 -15.54 18.74
C GLN A 95 13.63 -15.50 17.21
N THR A 96 13.15 -14.40 16.63
CA THR A 96 13.19 -14.15 15.19
C THR A 96 13.76 -12.77 14.91
N ASP A 97 14.68 -12.70 13.94
CA ASP A 97 15.26 -11.46 13.47
C ASP A 97 14.83 -11.23 12.01
N THR A 98 14.17 -10.10 11.77
CA THR A 98 13.75 -9.65 10.43
C THR A 98 14.62 -8.52 9.89
N SER A 99 15.70 -8.16 10.60
CA SER A 99 16.57 -7.08 10.19
C SER A 99 17.29 -7.39 8.87
N VAL A 100 17.52 -6.33 8.10
CA VAL A 100 18.23 -6.39 6.82
C VAL A 100 19.14 -5.18 6.67
N ASN A 101 20.27 -5.37 6.00
CA ASN A 101 21.08 -4.30 5.46
C ASN A 101 20.89 -4.25 3.93
N ILE A 102 20.34 -3.15 3.42
CA ILE A 102 20.17 -2.93 2.00
C ILE A 102 20.89 -1.63 1.63
N LEU A 103 21.84 -1.69 0.69
CA LEU A 103 22.63 -0.53 0.24
C LEU A 103 23.30 0.25 1.40
N GLY A 104 23.76 -0.46 2.45
CA GLY A 104 24.38 0.15 3.62
C GLY A 104 23.39 0.75 4.63
N THR A 105 22.08 0.57 4.41
CA THR A 105 21.03 1.02 5.33
C THR A 105 20.52 -0.16 6.15
N GLU A 106 20.68 -0.08 7.47
CA GLU A 106 20.09 -1.02 8.42
C GLU A 106 18.60 -0.74 8.59
N ALA A 107 17.76 -1.77 8.50
CA ALA A 107 16.33 -1.70 8.76
C ALA A 107 15.90 -2.91 9.62
N GLY A 108 15.03 -2.67 10.61
CA GLY A 108 14.53 -3.74 11.50
C GLY A 108 13.57 -4.74 10.82
N SER A 109 13.14 -4.45 9.60
CA SER A 109 12.29 -5.33 8.79
C SER A 109 12.64 -5.17 7.30
N PRO A 110 12.31 -6.16 6.45
CA PRO A 110 12.52 -6.07 5.01
C PRO A 110 11.44 -5.23 4.29
N ILE A 111 10.74 -4.34 5.01
CA ILE A 111 9.64 -3.53 4.50
C ILE A 111 10.07 -2.06 4.44
N PHE A 112 9.93 -1.48 3.24
CA PHE A 112 10.35 -0.13 2.89
C PHE A 112 9.16 0.63 2.30
N LEU A 113 9.07 1.93 2.57
CA LEU A 113 8.09 2.79 1.90
C LEU A 113 8.66 3.21 0.54
N CYS A 114 8.10 2.63 -0.52
CA CYS A 114 8.45 2.94 -1.91
C CYS A 114 8.06 4.38 -2.29
N PRO A 115 8.73 4.97 -3.30
CA PRO A 115 8.49 6.35 -3.68
C PRO A 115 7.12 6.48 -4.35
N VAL A 116 6.24 7.25 -3.70
CA VAL A 116 4.98 7.71 -4.26
C VAL A 116 5.06 9.24 -4.34
N GLY A 117 4.63 9.79 -5.48
CA GLY A 117 4.60 11.23 -5.69
C GLY A 117 3.32 11.86 -5.17
N SER A 118 3.37 13.15 -4.89
CA SER A 118 2.20 14.01 -4.68
C SER A 118 1.27 13.56 -3.55
N HIS A 119 1.82 13.24 -2.37
CA HIS A 119 1.00 12.75 -1.25
C HIS A 119 -0.07 13.78 -0.82
N GLY A 120 0.16 15.07 -1.08
CA GLY A 120 -0.80 16.14 -0.81
C GLY A 120 -2.12 16.00 -1.57
N ALA A 121 -2.16 15.20 -2.65
CA ALA A 121 -3.39 14.87 -3.36
C ALA A 121 -4.28 13.86 -2.60
N TYR A 122 -3.71 13.11 -1.66
CA TYR A 122 -4.38 12.02 -0.95
C TYR A 122 -4.64 12.35 0.53
N HIS A 123 -3.80 13.18 1.14
CA HIS A 123 -3.93 13.57 2.54
C HIS A 123 -3.32 14.97 2.78
N SER A 124 -3.94 15.77 3.67
CA SER A 124 -3.50 17.14 3.95
C SER A 124 -2.11 17.24 4.56
N GLU A 125 -1.64 16.18 5.23
CA GLU A 125 -0.28 16.12 5.79
C GLU A 125 0.80 15.74 4.76
N ALA A 126 0.40 15.37 3.54
CA ALA A 126 1.30 14.98 2.46
C ALA A 126 2.40 14.00 2.90
N GLU A 127 3.65 14.20 2.46
CA GLU A 127 4.78 13.33 2.78
C GLU A 127 5.18 13.40 4.26
N LEU A 128 4.85 14.48 4.98
CA LEU A 128 5.21 14.61 6.39
C LEU A 128 4.51 13.58 7.28
N GLY A 129 3.25 13.27 6.99
CA GLY A 129 2.51 12.21 7.70
C GLY A 129 3.16 10.85 7.49
N THR A 130 3.52 10.53 6.24
CA THR A 130 4.23 9.31 5.89
C THR A 130 5.61 9.23 6.54
N ALA A 131 6.35 10.34 6.54
CA ALA A 131 7.68 10.45 7.12
C ALA A 131 7.67 10.18 8.63
N ARG A 132 6.73 10.79 9.36
CA ARG A 132 6.54 10.54 10.81
C ARG A 132 6.18 9.09 11.08
N ALA A 133 5.27 8.51 10.29
CA ALA A 133 4.89 7.11 10.44
C ALA A 133 6.09 6.17 10.20
N ALA A 134 6.91 6.46 9.18
CA ALA A 134 8.14 5.72 8.89
C ALA A 134 9.14 5.80 10.05
N GLY A 135 9.39 6.99 10.58
CA GLY A 135 10.25 7.19 11.75
C GLY A 135 9.73 6.45 12.99
N ALA A 136 8.44 6.60 13.31
CA ALA A 136 7.81 5.97 14.48
C ALA A 136 7.82 4.44 14.44
N LYS A 137 7.81 3.85 13.24
CA LYS A 137 7.83 2.38 13.05
C LYS A 137 9.20 1.83 12.65
N GLY A 138 10.23 2.68 12.54
CA GLY A 138 11.58 2.26 12.17
C GLY A 138 11.68 1.74 10.72
N HIS A 139 10.80 2.19 9.82
CA HIS A 139 10.88 1.84 8.40
C HIS A 139 11.70 2.86 7.62
N HIS A 140 12.42 2.38 6.61
CA HIS A 140 13.09 3.27 5.67
C HIS A 140 12.10 3.80 4.63
N MET A 141 12.28 5.06 4.24
CA MET A 141 11.41 5.75 3.28
C MET A 141 12.22 6.19 2.07
N ILE A 142 11.66 5.95 0.89
CA ILE A 142 12.18 6.45 -0.37
C ILE A 142 11.27 7.61 -0.81
N LEU A 143 11.83 8.81 -0.96
CA LEU A 143 11.09 9.99 -1.39
C LEU A 143 11.14 10.14 -2.91
N SER A 144 9.98 10.41 -3.53
CA SER A 144 9.91 10.72 -4.97
C SER A 144 10.44 12.12 -5.28
N THR A 145 11.04 12.30 -6.45
CA THR A 145 11.30 13.65 -7.03
C THR A 145 10.02 14.49 -7.11
N GLN A 146 8.86 13.86 -7.29
CA GLN A 146 7.55 14.52 -7.39
C GLN A 146 6.82 14.61 -6.04
N ALA A 147 7.54 14.79 -4.94
CA ALA A 147 6.92 15.03 -3.64
C ALA A 147 6.21 16.39 -3.58
N SER A 148 5.10 16.48 -2.85
CA SER A 148 4.42 17.76 -2.56
C SER A 148 5.20 18.62 -1.54
N THR A 149 6.05 17.99 -0.74
CA THR A 149 6.76 18.61 0.38
C THR A 149 8.28 18.68 0.13
N PRO A 150 8.98 19.77 0.52
CA PRO A 150 10.44 19.84 0.41
C PRO A 150 11.17 18.73 1.17
N ILE A 151 12.27 18.23 0.60
CA ILE A 151 13.04 17.10 1.13
C ILE A 151 13.54 17.34 2.57
N GLU A 152 13.94 18.57 2.91
CA GLU A 152 14.45 18.91 4.23
C GLU A 152 13.38 18.72 5.31
N GLN A 153 12.14 19.13 5.01
CA GLN A 153 11.03 18.96 5.95
C GLN A 153 10.65 17.49 6.10
N VAL A 154 10.76 16.70 5.03
CA VAL A 154 10.50 15.25 5.06
C VAL A 154 11.57 14.52 5.89
N VAL A 155 12.85 14.85 5.68
CA VAL A 155 13.97 14.29 6.46
C VAL A 155 13.82 14.63 7.94
N GLU A 156 13.52 15.89 8.25
CA GLU A 156 13.30 16.37 9.62
C GLU A 156 12.11 15.63 10.26
N ALA A 157 10.97 15.56 9.58
CA ALA A 157 9.77 14.90 10.09
C ALA A 157 9.96 13.38 10.30
N ARG A 158 10.82 12.74 9.48
CA ARG A 158 11.21 11.34 9.69
C ARG A 158 12.18 11.18 10.86
N GLY A 159 13.05 12.16 11.09
CA GLY A 159 14.12 12.11 12.10
C GLY A 159 15.29 11.21 11.72
N ALA A 160 15.42 10.82 10.44
CA ALA A 160 16.52 10.00 9.94
C ALA A 160 16.67 10.11 8.41
N PRO A 161 17.84 9.75 7.82
CA PRO A 161 18.09 9.85 6.39
C PRO A 161 17.15 8.98 5.53
N ILE A 162 16.69 9.52 4.41
CA ILE A 162 15.85 8.83 3.41
C ILE A 162 16.68 8.45 2.18
N TRP A 163 16.13 7.56 1.34
CA TRP A 163 16.57 7.45 -0.05
C TRP A 163 15.77 8.39 -0.94
N PHE A 164 16.40 8.83 -2.03
CA PHE A 164 15.78 9.73 -2.99
C PHE A 164 15.64 9.04 -4.36
N GLN A 165 14.41 8.94 -4.84
CA GLN A 165 14.11 8.49 -6.19
C GLN A 165 14.21 9.70 -7.11
N LEU A 166 15.25 9.72 -7.94
CA LEU A 166 15.53 10.78 -8.90
C LEU A 166 14.80 10.54 -10.23
N TYR A 167 14.05 11.53 -10.70
CA TYR A 167 13.73 11.71 -12.11
C TYR A 167 14.63 12.81 -12.67
N PRO A 168 15.54 12.50 -13.61
CA PRO A 168 16.38 13.52 -14.23
C PRO A 168 15.52 14.46 -15.07
N THR A 169 15.93 15.72 -15.10
CA THR A 169 15.35 16.74 -15.97
C THR A 169 16.06 16.74 -17.32
N ASP A 170 15.44 17.37 -18.32
CA ASP A 170 16.06 17.63 -19.63
C ASP A 170 17.33 18.49 -19.54
N ARG A 171 17.41 19.32 -18.49
CA ARG A 171 18.58 20.15 -18.15
C ARG A 171 19.42 19.50 -17.08
N TRP A 172 20.64 19.09 -17.43
CA TRP A 172 21.53 18.35 -16.54
C TRP A 172 21.93 19.11 -15.28
N GLU A 173 22.12 20.43 -15.40
CA GLU A 173 22.49 21.30 -14.28
C GLU A 173 21.45 21.26 -13.14
N TYR A 174 20.17 21.08 -13.45
CA TYR A 174 19.13 20.94 -12.42
C TYR A 174 19.13 19.56 -11.78
N THR A 175 19.43 18.52 -12.55
CA THR A 175 19.60 17.17 -12.01
C THR A 175 20.78 17.13 -11.02
N VAL A 176 21.91 17.76 -11.37
CA VAL A 176 23.07 17.88 -10.48
C VAL A 176 22.71 18.68 -9.22
N ALA A 177 22.00 19.81 -9.36
CA ALA A 177 21.58 20.60 -8.21
C ALA A 177 20.65 19.83 -7.25
N MET A 178 19.77 18.96 -7.76
CA MET A 178 18.93 18.09 -6.92
C MET A 178 19.75 17.05 -6.15
N LEU A 179 20.83 16.52 -6.73
CA LEU A 179 21.69 15.52 -6.09
C LEU A 179 22.63 16.09 -5.02
N GLN A 180 23.01 17.36 -5.16
CA GLN A 180 23.93 18.04 -4.23
C GLN A 180 23.23 18.65 -3.01
N ARG A 181 21.91 18.75 -3.05
CA ARG A 181 21.05 19.25 -1.99
C ARG A 181 20.84 18.18 -0.94
#